data_AF-A0A2N2CK01-F1
#
_entry.id   AF-A0A2N2CK01-F1
#
_cell.length_a   1.000
_cell.length_b   1.000
_cell.length_c   1.000
_cell.angle_alpha   90.00
_cell.angle_beta   90.00
_cell.angle_gamma   90.00
#
_symmetry.space_group_name_H-M   'P 1'
#
loop_
_entity.id
_entity.type
_entity.pdbx_description
1 polymer ?
#
loop_
_entity_poly.entity_id
_entity_poly.type
_entity_poly.pdbx_seq_one_letter_code
_entity_poly.pdbx_strand_id
1 'polypeptide(L)'
;LLGSLSYGLSITLFIHAMRGLGASRASTLFGISPLAGIALSIVLLHETPNSWFVIALIIMVAGTLFLIFENHSHKHLHLANIHEHAHIHEDGHHTHDHDESLRIHEGQSHSHIHEHKEIEHDHEHMPDINHRHNHVD
;
A
#
# COMPACT_ATOMS: atom_id res chain seq x y z
N LEU A 1 3.61 17.57 -24.34
CA LEU A 1 2.48 16.63 -24.18
C LEU A 1 2.95 15.20 -23.95
N LEU A 2 3.71 14.59 -24.87
CA LEU A 2 4.10 13.17 -24.75
C LEU A 2 4.72 12.81 -23.38
N GLY A 3 5.80 13.47 -22.95
CA GLY A 3 6.42 13.16 -21.65
C GLY A 3 5.52 13.42 -20.43
N SER A 4 4.58 14.37 -20.53
CA SER A 4 3.62 14.64 -19.46
C SER A 4 2.56 13.54 -19.36
N LEU A 5 2.04 13.05 -20.50
CA LEU A 5 1.06 11.97 -20.55
C LEU A 5 1.66 10.57 -20.37
N SER A 6 2.89 10.33 -20.84
CA SER A 6 3.54 9.03 -20.67
C SER A 6 4.15 8.91 -19.28
N TYR A 7 5.18 9.68 -18.98
CA TYR A 7 5.93 9.56 -17.75
C TYR A 7 5.24 10.24 -16.57
N GLY A 8 4.79 11.49 -16.76
CA GLY A 8 4.16 12.26 -15.68
C GLY A 8 2.88 11.62 -15.15
N LEU A 9 1.94 11.32 -16.05
CA LEU A 9 0.66 10.70 -15.67
C LEU A 9 0.86 9.27 -15.16
N SER A 10 1.74 8.45 -15.76
CA SER A 10 1.98 7.09 -15.25
C SER A 10 2.54 7.09 -13.84
N ILE A 11 3.51 7.94 -13.52
CA ILE A 11 4.04 8.06 -12.15
C ILE A 11 2.98 8.59 -11.19
N THR A 12 2.18 9.58 -11.61
CA THR A 12 1.11 10.11 -10.76
C THR A 12 0.10 9.02 -10.39
N LEU A 13 -0.34 8.24 -11.38
CA LEU A 13 -1.24 7.10 -11.18
C LEU A 13 -0.56 5.99 -10.37
N PHE A 14 0.73 5.73 -10.58
CA PHE A 14 1.49 4.74 -9.83
C PHE A 14 1.62 5.11 -8.35
N ILE A 15 1.95 6.38 -8.04
CA ILE A 15 1.98 6.88 -6.66
C ILE A 15 0.59 6.80 -6.02
N HIS A 16 -0.47 7.13 -6.78
CA HIS A 16 -1.83 6.99 -6.29
C HIS A 16 -2.18 5.53 -5.99
N ALA A 17 -1.81 4.61 -6.88
CA ALA A 17 -1.99 3.17 -6.67
C ALA A 17 -1.20 2.66 -5.46
N MET A 18 0.05 3.12 -5.25
CA MET A 18 0.83 2.76 -4.07
C MET A 18 0.15 3.17 -2.76
N ARG A 19 -0.62 4.27 -2.74
CA ARG A 19 -1.35 4.72 -1.54
C ARG A 19 -2.56 3.84 -1.20
N GLY A 20 -3.19 3.22 -2.20
CA GLY A 20 -4.37 2.37 -2.00
C GLY A 20 -4.07 0.87 -1.96
N LEU A 21 -3.14 0.41 -2.80
CA LEU A 21 -2.77 -1.01 -2.95
C LEU A 21 -1.46 -1.37 -2.25
N GLY A 22 -0.60 -0.37 -1.99
CA GLY A 22 0.71 -0.55 -1.39
C GLY A 22 1.86 -0.59 -2.35
N ALA A 23 3.05 -0.29 -1.82
CA ALA A 23 4.28 -0.28 -2.60
C ALA A 23 4.55 -1.64 -3.27
N SER A 24 4.45 -2.75 -2.55
CA SER A 24 4.71 -4.10 -3.10
C SER A 24 3.70 -4.47 -4.20
N ARG A 25 2.41 -4.51 -3.90
CA ARG A 25 1.35 -4.90 -4.85
C ARG A 25 1.31 -3.96 -6.07
N ALA A 26 1.39 -2.64 -5.85
CA ALA A 26 1.38 -1.68 -6.96
C ALA A 26 2.63 -1.83 -7.85
N SER A 27 3.83 -2.03 -7.27
CA SER A 27 5.07 -2.22 -8.05
C SER A 27 5.01 -3.50 -8.88
N THR A 28 4.49 -4.58 -8.32
CA THR A 28 4.27 -5.83 -9.05
C THR A 28 3.32 -5.65 -10.22
N LEU A 29 2.16 -5.01 -10.00
CA LEU A 29 1.21 -4.72 -11.07
C LEU A 29 1.81 -3.79 -12.12
N PHE A 30 2.57 -2.78 -11.72
CA PHE A 30 3.26 -1.89 -12.66
C PHE A 30 4.33 -2.63 -13.47
N GLY A 31 4.97 -3.64 -12.87
CA GLY A 31 5.94 -4.53 -13.52
C GLY A 31 5.37 -5.35 -14.69
N ILE A 32 4.04 -5.49 -14.80
CA ILE A 32 3.39 -6.16 -15.95
C ILE A 32 3.23 -5.22 -17.15
N SER A 33 3.57 -3.93 -17.03
CA SER A 33 3.46 -2.94 -18.11
C SER A 33 4.12 -3.33 -19.45
N PRO A 34 5.22 -4.13 -19.52
CA PRO A 34 5.74 -4.60 -20.79
C PRO A 34 4.72 -5.39 -21.64
N LEU A 35 3.74 -6.05 -21.01
CA LEU A 35 2.67 -6.78 -21.72
C LEU A 35 1.81 -5.85 -22.60
N ALA A 36 1.60 -4.61 -22.17
CA ALA A 36 0.88 -3.62 -22.97
C ALA A 36 1.68 -3.22 -24.22
N GLY A 37 3.01 -3.09 -24.09
CA GLY A 37 3.92 -2.82 -25.22
C GLY A 37 3.90 -3.94 -26.25
N ILE A 38 3.92 -5.20 -25.78
CA ILE A 38 3.78 -6.39 -26.63
C ILE A 38 2.45 -6.35 -27.40
N ALA A 39 1.33 -6.14 -26.70
CA ALA A 39 0.03 -6.11 -27.33
C ALA A 39 -0.05 -5.01 -28.40
N LEU A 40 0.51 -3.83 -28.12
CA LEU A 40 0.61 -2.75 -29.09
C LEU A 40 1.51 -3.09 -30.27
N SER A 41 2.63 -3.79 -30.08
CA SER A 41 3.52 -4.18 -31.19
C SER A 41 2.82 -5.14 -32.15
N ILE A 42 2.10 -6.13 -31.62
CA ILE A 42 1.34 -7.09 -32.44
C ILE A 42 0.22 -6.37 -33.21
N VAL A 43 -0.53 -5.47 -32.55
CA VAL A 43 -1.68 -4.79 -33.17
C VAL A 43 -1.27 -3.71 -34.17
N LEU A 44 -0.23 -2.91 -33.86
CA LEU A 44 0.15 -1.76 -34.68
C LEU A 44 1.22 -2.12 -35.73
N LEU A 45 2.18 -2.97 -35.37
CA LEU A 45 3.33 -3.30 -36.21
C LEU A 45 3.20 -4.66 -36.88
N HIS A 46 2.20 -5.48 -36.51
CA HIS A 46 2.00 -6.84 -37.01
C HIS A 46 3.22 -7.75 -36.83
N GLU A 47 3.99 -7.50 -35.76
CA GLU A 47 5.15 -8.32 -35.42
C GLU A 47 4.71 -9.73 -35.02
N THR A 48 5.39 -10.74 -35.56
CA THR A 48 5.18 -12.13 -35.16
C THR A 48 6.13 -12.49 -34.02
N PRO A 49 5.63 -12.77 -32.80
CA PRO A 49 6.48 -13.18 -31.71
C PRO A 49 7.16 -14.52 -32.03
N ASN A 50 8.45 -14.62 -31.70
CA ASN A 50 9.21 -15.85 -31.90
C ASN A 50 8.90 -16.89 -30.80
N SER A 51 9.38 -18.13 -30.96
CA SER A 51 9.11 -19.20 -29.98
C SER A 51 9.67 -18.91 -28.58
N TRP A 52 10.82 -18.25 -28.47
CA TRP A 52 11.40 -17.85 -27.19
C TRP A 52 10.55 -16.82 -26.45
N PHE A 53 9.94 -15.91 -27.20
CA PHE A 53 9.01 -14.92 -26.67
C PHE A 53 7.83 -15.60 -25.97
N VAL A 54 7.25 -16.63 -26.58
CA VAL A 54 6.13 -17.38 -25.98
C VAL A 54 6.54 -18.03 -24.67
N ILE A 55 7.74 -18.61 -24.60
CA ILE A 55 8.28 -19.20 -23.37
C ILE A 55 8.46 -18.13 -22.29
N ALA A 56 9.07 -16.99 -22.63
CA ALA A 56 9.26 -15.88 -21.70
C ALA A 56 7.92 -15.33 -21.19
N LEU A 57 6.93 -15.19 -22.08
CA LEU A 57 5.58 -14.74 -21.73
C LEU A 57 4.92 -15.68 -20.72
N ILE A 58 5.03 -17.00 -20.92
CA ILE A 58 4.48 -17.99 -19.98
C ILE A 58 5.14 -17.85 -18.60
N ILE A 59 6.47 -17.70 -18.55
CA ILE A 59 7.20 -17.53 -17.28
C ILE A 59 6.77 -16.23 -16.58
N MET A 60 6.65 -15.14 -17.32
CA MET A 60 6.19 -13.85 -16.78
C MET A 60 4.77 -13.96 -16.21
N VAL A 61 3.83 -14.54 -16.96
CA VAL A 61 2.44 -14.74 -16.52
C VAL A 61 2.39 -15.63 -15.27
N ALA A 62 3.15 -16.71 -15.23
CA ALA A 62 3.24 -17.57 -14.06
C ALA A 62 3.76 -16.80 -12.83
N GLY A 63 4.83 -16.02 -12.99
CA GLY A 63 5.36 -15.15 -11.93
C GLY A 63 4.34 -14.14 -11.42
N THR A 64 3.60 -13.49 -12.33
CA THR A 64 2.50 -12.58 -11.97
C THR A 64 1.40 -13.28 -11.19
N LEU A 65 1.00 -14.49 -11.60
CA LEU A 65 -0.03 -15.25 -10.88
C LEU A 65 0.45 -15.63 -9.47
N PHE A 66 1.69 -16.08 -9.32
CA PHE A 66 2.25 -16.36 -7.98
C PHE A 66 2.21 -15.13 -7.08
N LEU A 67 2.54 -13.96 -7.60
CA LEU A 67 2.48 -12.72 -6.82
C LEU A 67 1.04 -12.29 -6.47
N ILE A 68 0.07 -12.54 -7.35
CA ILE A 68 -1.33 -12.21 -7.08
C ILE A 68 -1.91 -13.14 -6.00
N PHE A 69 -1.50 -14.40 -5.97
CA PHE A 69 -2.02 -15.40 -5.04
C PHE A 69 -1.19 -15.54 -3.76
N GLU A 70 -0.12 -14.76 -3.60
CA GLU A 70 0.65 -14.72 -2.37
C GLU A 70 -0.18 -14.14 -1.23
N ASN A 71 -0.28 -14.89 -0.12
CA ASN A 71 -0.97 -14.46 1.08
C ASN A 71 0.05 -14.37 2.22
N HIS A 72 0.34 -13.15 2.65
CA HIS A 72 1.31 -12.87 3.71
C HIS A 72 0.62 -12.24 4.93
N SER A 73 0.71 -12.96 6.06
CA SER A 73 0.31 -12.53 7.39
C SER A 73 1.51 -12.71 8.31
N HIS A 74 1.78 -11.72 9.15
CA HIS A 74 2.84 -11.79 10.13
C HIS A 74 2.37 -11.13 11.41
N LYS A 75 2.86 -11.64 12.53
CA LYS A 75 2.66 -11.00 13.83
C LYS A 75 3.37 -9.65 13.85
N HIS A 76 2.63 -8.62 14.20
CA HIS A 76 3.12 -7.28 14.47
C HIS A 76 3.21 -7.04 15.96
N LEU A 77 4.36 -6.56 16.41
CA LEU A 77 4.55 -6.00 17.73
C LEU A 77 4.63 -4.48 17.61
N HIS A 78 3.62 -3.79 18.14
CA HIS A 78 3.65 -2.34 18.33
C HIS A 78 4.24 -2.07 19.70
N LEU A 79 5.48 -1.58 19.74
CA LEU A 79 6.07 -1.12 21.00
C LEU A 79 5.30 0.07 21.55
N ALA A 80 5.33 0.24 22.87
CA ALA A 80 4.72 1.38 23.51
C ALA A 80 5.21 2.70 22.87
N ASN A 81 4.27 3.57 22.53
CA ASN A 81 4.56 4.80 21.80
C ASN A 81 3.81 5.98 22.44
N ILE A 82 4.54 7.09 22.63
CA ILE A 82 3.98 8.34 23.12
C ILE A 82 3.91 9.30 21.93
N HIS A 83 2.71 9.76 21.61
CA HIS A 83 2.51 10.72 20.52
C HIS A 83 1.37 11.70 20.83
N GLU A 84 1.27 12.72 19.99
CA GLU A 84 0.24 13.75 20.05
C GLU A 84 -0.36 13.92 18.66
N HIS A 85 -1.69 13.74 18.56
CA HIS A 85 -2.45 14.07 17.36
C HIS A 85 -3.89 14.42 17.69
N ALA A 86 -4.51 15.16 16.76
CA ALA A 86 -5.92 15.53 16.86
C ALA A 86 -6.81 14.30 16.63
N HIS A 87 -7.76 14.05 17.54
CA HIS A 87 -8.68 12.93 17.45
C HIS A 87 -10.06 13.22 18.02
N ILE A 88 -11.01 12.31 17.78
CA ILE A 88 -12.37 12.27 18.35
C ILE A 88 -12.61 10.88 18.95
N HIS A 89 -13.50 10.76 19.94
CA HIS A 89 -13.69 9.50 20.67
C HIS A 89 -14.52 8.44 19.92
N GLU A 90 -15.03 8.76 18.73
CA GLU A 90 -15.80 7.83 17.87
C GLU A 90 -14.92 6.96 16.96
N ASP A 91 -13.60 7.15 16.96
CA ASP A 91 -12.67 6.43 16.07
C ASP A 91 -12.33 5.00 16.51
N GLY A 92 -12.86 4.56 17.65
CA GLY A 92 -12.75 3.19 18.16
C GLY A 92 -11.39 2.84 18.79
N HIS A 93 -10.43 3.77 18.80
CA HIS A 93 -9.08 3.52 19.33
C HIS A 93 -8.62 4.56 20.36
N HIS A 94 -9.37 5.64 20.56
CA HIS A 94 -9.11 6.63 21.60
C HIS A 94 -10.22 6.65 22.65
N THR A 95 -10.08 5.74 23.61
CA THR A 95 -10.93 5.61 24.80
C THR A 95 -10.11 5.95 26.04
N HIS A 96 -10.10 7.23 26.41
CA HIS A 96 -9.54 7.70 27.68
C HIS A 96 -10.46 8.76 28.30
N ASP A 97 -10.43 8.87 29.61
CA ASP A 97 -11.17 9.90 30.33
C ASP A 97 -10.42 11.23 30.32
N HIS A 98 -11.15 12.32 30.10
CA HIS A 98 -10.66 13.67 30.32
C HIS A 98 -10.84 14.06 31.78
N ASP A 99 -9.92 14.89 32.29
CA ASP A 99 -10.16 15.59 33.55
C ASP A 99 -11.38 16.52 33.39
N GLU A 100 -12.28 16.57 34.38
CA GLU A 100 -13.54 17.35 34.33
C GLU A 100 -13.30 18.85 34.07
N SER A 101 -12.08 19.33 34.31
CA SER A 101 -11.64 20.70 34.05
C SER A 101 -11.49 21.03 32.56
N LEU A 102 -11.26 20.01 31.71
CA LEU A 102 -11.17 20.12 30.26
C LEU A 102 -12.57 19.97 29.66
N ARG A 103 -13.19 21.10 29.30
CA ARG A 103 -14.51 21.17 28.64
C ARG A 103 -14.46 20.68 27.19
N ILE A 104 -14.15 19.41 27.00
CA ILE A 104 -14.21 18.77 25.69
C ILE A 104 -15.62 18.19 25.55
N HIS A 105 -16.40 18.74 24.61
CA HIS A 105 -17.75 18.27 24.33
C HIS A 105 -17.71 16.95 23.54
N GLU A 106 -18.70 16.08 23.73
CA GLU A 106 -18.87 14.86 22.91
C GLU A 106 -18.84 15.23 21.41
N GLY A 107 -17.97 14.57 20.64
CA GLY A 107 -17.77 14.83 19.20
C GLY A 107 -16.80 15.96 18.85
N GLN A 108 -16.20 16.64 19.83
CA GLN A 108 -15.20 17.67 19.58
C GLN A 108 -13.80 17.06 19.39
N SER A 109 -13.05 17.55 18.39
CA SER A 109 -11.66 17.11 18.17
C SER A 109 -10.70 17.83 19.12
N HIS A 110 -9.78 17.08 19.73
CA HIS A 110 -8.70 17.62 20.57
C HIS A 110 -7.37 16.90 20.30
N SER A 111 -6.28 17.53 20.76
CA SER A 111 -4.92 17.00 20.68
C SER A 111 -4.27 17.12 22.05
N HIS A 112 -3.64 16.06 22.50
CA HIS A 112 -2.79 16.03 23.68
C HIS A 112 -1.85 14.82 23.56
N ILE A 113 -0.82 14.80 24.42
CA ILE A 113 0.10 13.67 24.50
C ILE A 113 -0.63 12.51 25.15
N HIS A 114 -0.73 11.38 24.45
CA HIS A 114 -1.20 10.11 25.02
C HIS A 114 -0.22 8.98 24.73
N GLU A 115 -0.29 7.95 25.57
CA GLU A 115 0.57 6.77 25.48
C GLU A 115 -0.25 5.57 24.97
N HIS A 116 0.18 4.96 23.87
CA HIS A 116 -0.28 3.66 23.45
C HIS A 116 0.57 2.58 24.12
N LYS A 117 -0.08 1.62 24.77
CA LYS A 117 0.60 0.45 25.34
C LYS A 117 1.10 -0.48 24.22
N GLU A 118 2.05 -1.33 24.56
CA GLU A 118 2.52 -2.37 23.65
C GLU A 118 1.36 -3.30 23.28
N ILE A 119 1.19 -3.56 21.98
CA ILE A 119 0.13 -4.41 21.43
C ILE A 119 0.76 -5.38 20.42
N GLU A 120 0.52 -6.67 20.61
CA GLU A 120 0.79 -7.69 19.61
C GLU A 120 -0.51 -8.02 18.87
N HIS A 121 -0.51 -7.88 17.55
CA HIS A 121 -1.63 -8.28 16.71
C HIS A 121 -1.15 -8.88 15.39
N ASP A 122 -1.99 -9.70 14.77
CA ASP A 122 -1.74 -10.26 13.44
C ASP A 122 -2.87 -9.79 12.52
N HIS A 123 -2.48 -9.24 11.38
CA HIS A 123 -3.41 -8.91 10.31
C HIS A 123 -2.71 -9.14 8.97
N GLU A 124 -3.51 -9.38 7.93
CA GLU A 124 -2.99 -9.44 6.56
C GLU A 124 -2.19 -8.16 6.27
N HIS A 125 -1.04 -8.30 5.60
CA HIS A 125 -0.13 -7.18 5.36
C HIS A 125 -0.73 -6.22 4.32
N MET A 126 -1.65 -5.36 4.78
CA MET A 126 -2.14 -4.21 4.04
C MET A 126 -1.08 -3.09 4.17
N PRO A 127 -0.87 -2.28 3.14
CA PRO A 127 0.16 -1.26 3.14
C PRO A 127 -0.33 -0.12 4.01
N ASP A 128 0.23 -0.04 5.20
CA ASP A 128 -0.17 0.95 6.17
C ASP A 128 0.88 2.05 6.22
N ILE A 129 0.53 3.21 5.65
CA ILE A 129 1.36 4.42 5.65
C ILE A 129 1.63 4.95 7.07
N ASN A 130 0.81 4.54 8.04
CA ASN A 130 0.89 4.93 9.44
C ASN A 130 1.62 3.88 10.29
N HIS A 131 1.92 2.68 9.76
CA HIS A 131 2.64 1.63 10.48
C HIS A 131 4.02 1.38 9.84
N ARG A 132 5.04 2.07 10.34
CA ARG A 132 6.44 1.77 10.03
C ARG A 132 6.97 0.77 11.05
N HIS A 133 7.45 -0.38 10.59
CA HIS A 133 8.10 -1.39 11.42
C HIS A 133 9.56 -1.58 10.98
N ASN A 134 10.41 -1.92 11.96
CA ASN A 134 11.72 -2.51 11.69
C ASN A 134 11.51 -4.01 11.50
N HIS A 135 11.90 -4.56 10.35
CA HIS A 135 12.08 -6.00 10.24
C HIS A 135 13.37 -6.35 10.98
N VAL A 136 13.27 -7.23 11.98
CA VAL A 136 14.43 -7.93 12.51
C VAL A 136 14.54 -9.21 11.69
N ASP A 137 15.62 -9.33 10.92
CA ASP A 137 15.95 -10.51 10.12
C ASP A 137 16.01 -11.79 10.96
#